data_AF-A0A933A4N5-F1
#
_entry.id   AF-A0A933A4N5-F1
#
_cell.length_a   1.000
_cell.length_b   1.000
_cell.length_c   1.000
_cell.angle_alpha   90.00
_cell.angle_beta   90.00
_cell.angle_gamma   90.00
#
_symmetry.space_group_name_H-M   'P 1'
#
loop_
_entity.id
_entity.type
_entity.pdbx_description
1 polymer ?
#
loop_
_entity_poly.entity_id
_entity_poly.type
_entity_poly.pdbx_seq_one_letter_code
_entity_poly.pdbx_strand_id
1 'polypeptide(L)' 'MSATYDCIVIGLGGMGSAAACHLARRGRRVLGLDRFPPAHDRGSSHGRSRIIREAYWEHPAYVPLVRRAYERWEEL' A
#
# COMPACT_ATOMS: atom_id res chain seq x y z
N MET A 1 19.77 15.44 17.92
CA MET A 1 20.19 14.12 17.38
C MET A 1 19.41 13.87 16.11
N SER A 2 20.07 13.47 15.01
CA SER A 2 19.37 13.07 13.79
C SER A 2 18.63 11.76 14.03
N ALA A 3 17.32 11.72 13.74
CA ALA A 3 16.58 10.48 13.73
C ALA A 3 16.99 9.67 12.49
N THR A 4 17.66 8.53 12.66
CA THR A 4 17.91 7.60 11.54
C THR A 4 16.59 6.90 11.15
N TYR A 5 16.46 6.29 9.99
CA TYR A 5 15.29 5.46 9.67
C TYR A 5 15.80 4.23 8.91
N ASP A 6 15.17 3.08 9.10
CA ASP A 6 15.51 1.87 8.33
C ASP A 6 14.99 1.98 6.90
N CYS A 7 13.88 2.69 6.69
CA CYS A 7 13.27 2.92 5.39
C CYS A 7 12.51 4.25 5.38
N ILE A 8 12.55 4.93 4.23
CA ILE A 8 11.71 6.11 3.95
C ILE A 8 10.80 5.75 2.79
N VAL A 9 9.49 5.91 2.98
CA VAL A 9 8.47 5.73 1.93
C VAL A 9 8.00 7.11 1.47
N ILE A 10 8.26 7.43 0.21
CA ILE A 10 7.86 8.70 -0.41
C ILE A 10 6.57 8.47 -1.21
N GLY A 11 5.50 9.11 -0.76
CA GLY A 11 4.12 8.86 -1.18
C GLY A 11 3.45 7.78 -0.31
N LEU A 12 2.38 8.15 0.40
CA LEU A 12 1.55 7.31 1.27
C LEU A 12 0.13 7.10 0.70
N GLY A 13 0.00 7.06 -0.63
CA GLY A 13 -1.18 6.51 -1.31
C GLY A 13 -1.33 5.00 -1.10
N GLY A 14 -2.25 4.34 -1.81
CA GLY A 14 -2.58 2.92 -1.58
C GLY A 14 -1.38 1.94 -1.53
N MET A 15 -0.37 2.13 -2.37
CA MET A 15 0.83 1.28 -2.36
C MET A 15 1.79 1.64 -1.21
N GLY A 16 2.02 2.93 -0.98
CA GLY A 16 3.00 3.41 0.00
C GLY A 16 2.56 3.18 1.43
N SER A 17 1.27 3.38 1.73
CA SER A 17 0.72 3.09 3.05
C SER A 17 0.77 1.59 3.38
N ALA A 18 0.46 0.72 2.42
CA ALA A 18 0.60 -0.73 2.56
C ALA A 18 2.08 -1.13 2.80
N ALA A 19 3.01 -0.57 2.03
CA ALA A 19 4.44 -0.82 2.22
C ALA A 19 4.92 -0.37 3.61
N ALA A 20 4.57 0.84 4.03
CA ALA A 20 4.93 1.37 5.36
C ALA A 20 4.36 0.51 6.48
N CYS A 21 3.09 0.10 6.39
CA CYS A 21 2.44 -0.79 7.35
C CYS A 21 3.18 -2.14 7.46
N HIS A 22 3.44 -2.81 6.35
CA HIS A 22 4.12 -4.11 6.36
C HIS A 22 5.59 -4.03 6.81
N LEU A 23 6.28 -2.92 6.56
CA LEU A 23 7.64 -2.69 7.07
C LEU A 23 7.62 -2.44 8.59
N ALA A 24 6.69 -1.61 9.07
CA ALA A 24 6.53 -1.35 10.50
C ALA A 24 6.12 -2.61 11.28
N ARG A 25 5.21 -3.43 10.75
CA ARG A 25 4.83 -4.74 11.34
C ARG A 25 5.99 -5.74 11.44
N ARG A 26 7.05 -5.54 10.65
CA ARG A 26 8.31 -6.33 10.73
C ARG A 26 9.36 -5.67 11.64
N GLY A 27 8.98 -4.69 12.45
CA GLY A 27 9.85 -4.04 13.42
C GLY A 27 10.82 -3.00 12.83
N ARG A 28 10.59 -2.54 11.59
CA ARG A 28 11.44 -1.51 10.97
C ARG A 28 11.00 -0.11 11.39
N ARG A 29 11.95 0.79 11.63
CA ARG A 29 11.67 2.22 11.84
C ARG A 29 11.46 2.91 10.50
N VAL A 30 10.19 3.15 10.14
CA VAL A 30 9.80 3.69 8.84
C VAL A 30 9.38 5.15 8.96
N LEU A 31 9.90 6.01 8.07
CA LEU A 31 9.38 7.35 7.86
C LEU A 31 8.49 7.35 6.61
N GLY A 32 7.21 7.65 6.78
CA GLY A 32 6.30 7.90 5.67
C GLY A 32 6.19 9.39 5.39
N LEU A 33 6.38 9.79 4.12
CA LEU A 33 6.22 11.18 3.68
C LEU A 33 5.18 11.22 2.58
N ASP A 34 4.20 12.11 2.71
CA ASP A 34 3.27 12.43 1.62
C ASP A 34 3.11 13.94 1.50
N ARG A 35 2.84 14.41 0.28
CA ARG A 35 2.59 15.83 0.00
C ARG A 35 1.25 16.28 0.59
N PHE A 36 0.29 15.37 0.72
CA PHE A 36 -1.08 15.67 1.12
C PHE A 36 -1.54 14.78 2.30
N PRO A 37 -2.58 15.21 3.04
CA PRO A 37 -3.18 14.37 4.07
C PRO A 37 -3.74 13.05 3.50
N PRO A 38 -3.80 11.96 4.28
CA PRO A 38 -4.38 10.69 3.84
C PRO A 38 -5.80 10.84 3.27
N ALA A 39 -6.15 9.99 2.29
CA ALA A 39 -7.45 9.96 1.62
C ALA A 39 -7.85 11.28 0.91
N HIS A 40 -6.87 12.05 0.42
CA HIS A 40 -7.09 13.23 -0.42
C HIS A 40 -7.59 12.88 -1.84
N ASP A 41 -8.14 13.88 -2.54
CA ASP A 41 -8.68 13.81 -3.91
C ASP A 41 -7.65 14.08 -5.02
N ARG A 42 -6.42 14.45 -4.66
CA ARG A 42 -5.31 14.72 -5.61
C ARG A 42 -4.46 13.51 -6.03
N GLY A 43 -4.95 12.28 -5.88
CA GLY A 43 -4.19 11.05 -6.17
C GLY A 43 -5.07 9.89 -6.61
N SER A 44 -4.51 8.75 -7.01
CA SER A 44 -5.29 7.68 -7.66
C SER A 44 -6.14 6.80 -6.72
N SER A 45 -6.17 7.10 -5.42
CA SER A 45 -6.90 6.32 -4.41
C SER A 45 -8.25 6.91 -3.98
N HIS A 46 -8.59 8.13 -4.44
CA HIS A 46 -9.87 8.78 -4.11
C HIS A 46 -11.06 8.10 -4.79
N GLY A 47 -12.30 8.47 -4.44
CA GLY A 47 -13.48 7.78 -4.96
C GLY A 47 -13.70 6.50 -4.16
N ARG A 48 -14.90 6.37 -3.61
CA ARG A 48 -15.20 5.58 -2.41
C ARG A 48 -14.88 4.09 -2.51
N SER A 49 -14.83 3.52 -3.71
CA SER A 49 -14.67 2.08 -3.93
C SER A 49 -13.68 1.75 -5.06
N ARG A 50 -13.16 0.52 -5.01
CA ARG A 50 -12.34 -0.10 -6.07
C ARG A 50 -12.77 -1.54 -6.27
N ILE A 51 -12.67 -2.02 -7.51
CA ILE A 51 -12.93 -3.41 -7.87
C ILE A 51 -11.64 -4.21 -7.70
N ILE A 52 -11.76 -5.40 -7.11
CA ILE A 52 -10.75 -6.46 -7.10
C ILE A 52 -11.34 -7.67 -7.82
N ARG A 53 -10.58 -8.32 -8.71
CA ARG A 53 -11.02 -9.47 -9.52
C ARG A 53 -9.93 -10.52 -9.60
N GLU A 54 -10.28 -11.79 -9.48
CA GLU A 54 -9.34 -12.90 -9.72
C GLU A 54 -9.23 -13.28 -11.20
N ALA A 55 -10.36 -13.22 -11.93
CA ALA A 55 -10.38 -13.45 -13.37
C ALA A 55 -9.66 -12.29 -14.09
N TYR A 56 -8.35 -12.46 -14.27
CA TYR A 56 -7.43 -11.49 -14.85
C TYR A 56 -7.11 -11.87 -16.29
N TRP A 57 -7.61 -11.07 -17.24
CA TRP A 57 -7.35 -11.26 -18.66
C TRP A 57 -5.94 -10.79 -19.03
N GLU A 58 -5.47 -9.74 -18.36
CA GLU A 58 -4.30 -8.96 -18.71
C GLU A 58 -3.02 -9.83 -18.71
N HIS A 59 -2.86 -10.71 -17.71
CA HIS A 59 -1.83 -11.74 -17.70
C HIS A 59 -2.08 -12.76 -16.57
N PRO A 60 -1.89 -14.08 -16.78
CA PRO A 60 -2.09 -15.08 -15.72
C PRO A 60 -1.17 -14.90 -14.51
N ALA A 61 -0.02 -14.23 -14.66
CA ALA A 61 0.88 -13.91 -13.54
C ALA A 61 0.26 -12.99 -12.48
N TYR A 62 -0.87 -12.31 -12.78
CA TYR A 62 -1.60 -11.53 -11.79
C TYR A 62 -2.45 -12.40 -10.85
N VAL A 63 -2.80 -13.64 -11.26
CA VAL A 63 -3.67 -14.52 -10.46
C VAL A 63 -3.05 -14.86 -9.09
N PRO A 64 -1.77 -15.27 -8.99
CA PRO A 64 -1.14 -15.47 -7.68
C PRO A 64 -1.07 -14.19 -6.84
N LEU A 65 -0.86 -13.04 -7.47
CA LEU A 65 -0.77 -11.75 -6.77
C LEU A 65 -2.11 -11.34 -6.17
N VAL A 66 -3.21 -11.47 -6.93
CA VAL A 66 -4.54 -11.07 -6.45
C VAL A 66 -5.10 -12.05 -5.41
N ARG A 67 -4.80 -13.35 -5.50
CA ARG A 67 -5.10 -14.32 -4.43
C ARG A 67 -4.45 -13.92 -3.12
N ARG A 68 -3.15 -13.57 -3.16
CA ARG A 68 -2.47 -13.04 -1.98
C ARG A 68 -3.04 -11.71 -1.51
N ALA A 69 -3.50 -10.86 -2.42
CA ALA A 69 -4.15 -9.61 -2.06
C ALA A 69 -5.48 -9.83 -1.31
N TYR A 70 -6.31 -10.80 -1.72
CA TYR A 70 -7.55 -11.15 -1.00
C TYR A 70 -7.25 -11.57 0.46
N GLU A 71 -6.28 -12.46 0.67
CA GLU A 71 -5.87 -12.86 2.03
C GLU A 71 -5.46 -11.64 2.88
N ARG A 72 -4.74 -10.67 2.29
CA ARG A 72 -4.33 -9.46 3.02
C ARG A 72 -5.47 -8.48 3.26
N TRP A 73 -6.47 -8.43 2.39
CA TRP A 73 -7.66 -7.61 2.62
C TRP A 73 -8.52 -8.17 3.76
N GLU A 74 -8.59 -9.49 3.92
CA GLU A 74 -9.30 -10.13 5.03
C GLU A 74 -8.59 -9.94 6.39
N GLU A 75 -7.26 -9.79 6.38
CA GLU A 75 -6.44 -9.57 7.57
C GLU A 75 -6.39 -8.10 8.06
N LEU A 76 -6.86 -7.15 7.24
CA LEU A 76 -6.79 -5.71 7.52
C LEU A 76 -7.93 -5.24 8.42
#